data_AF-A0A7C1LFH4-F1
#
_entry.id   AF-A0A7C1LFH4-F1
#
_cell.length_a   1.000
_cell.length_b   1.000
_cell.length_c   1.000
_cell.angle_alpha   90.00
_cell.angle_beta   90.00
_cell.angle_gamma   90.00
#
_symmetry.space_group_name_H-M   'P 1'
#
loop_
_entity.id
_entity.type
_entity.pdbx_description
1 polymer ?
#
loop_
_entity_poly.entity_id
_entity_poly.type
_entity_poly.pdbx_seq_one_letter_code
_entity_poly.pdbx_strand_id
1 'polypeptide(L)' 'MKFIYIKRESQIKELYRTRTGLKKAKVTSITKYFMGIRIKTLHTYRQIYLGRKNNAIEKMLFI' A
#
# COMPACT_ATOMS: atom_id res chain seq x y z
N MET A 1 -15.16 21.20 -17.30
CA MET A 1 -15.31 20.41 -16.05
C MET A 1 -15.14 18.93 -16.37
N LYS A 2 -14.38 18.16 -15.58
CA LYS A 2 -14.18 16.72 -15.83
C LYS A 2 -15.25 15.92 -15.09
N PHE A 3 -16.21 15.35 -15.82
CA PHE A 3 -17.27 14.52 -15.24
C PHE A 3 -16.75 13.19 -14.71
N ILE A 4 -15.72 12.64 -15.34
CA ILE A 4 -15.06 11.40 -14.94
C ILE A 4 -13.62 11.72 -14.53
N TYR A 5 -13.18 11.19 -13.39
CA TYR A 5 -11.79 11.25 -12.97
C TYR A 5 -11.36 9.98 -12.23
N ILE A 6 -10.06 9.77 -12.15
CA ILE A 6 -9.45 8.67 -11.40
C ILE A 6 -8.68 9.28 -10.25
N LYS A 7 -8.91 8.77 -9.03
CA LYS A 7 -8.21 9.19 -7.82
C LYS A 7 -7.44 8.01 -7.23
N ARG A 8 -6.21 8.27 -6.81
CA ARG A 8 -5.38 7.34 -6.05
C ARG A 8 -5.46 7.72 -4.58
N GLU A 9 -5.83 6.77 -3.73
CA GLU A 9 -5.85 6.95 -2.27
C GLU A 9 -4.93 5.91 -1.64
N SER A 10 -3.98 6.36 -0.82
CA SER A 10 -3.06 5.47 -0.10
C SER A 10 -3.32 5.56 1.40
N GLN A 11 -3.49 4.42 2.05
CA GLN A 11 -3.70 4.33 3.50
C GLN A 11 -2.75 3.30 4.09
N ILE A 12 -2.19 3.60 5.26
CA ILE A 12 -1.45 2.62 6.05
C ILE A 12 -2.48 1.79 6.81
N LYS A 13 -2.49 0.48 6.58
CA LYS A 13 -3.37 -0.46 7.28
C LYS A 13 -2.56 -1.53 7.98
N GLU A 14 -3.07 -1.96 9.12
CA GLU A 14 -2.55 -3.12 9.82
C GLU A 14 -3.23 -4.37 9.25
N LEU A 15 -2.42 -5.31 8.79
CA LEU A 15 -2.85 -6.55 8.16
C LEU A 15 -2.48 -7.70 9.08
N TYR A 16 -3.47 -8.40 9.61
CA TYR A 16 -3.27 -9.61 10.38
C TYR A 16 -3.21 -10.83 9.45
N ARG A 17 -2.16 -11.64 9.58
CA ARG A 17 -2.05 -12.92 8.88
C ARG A 17 -1.64 -14.01 9.86
N THR A 18 -2.35 -15.13 9.86
CA THR A 18 -2.17 -16.26 10.79
C THR A 18 -0.70 -16.72 10.89
N ARG A 19 0.05 -16.76 9.78
CA ARG A 19 1.45 -17.21 9.76
C ARG A 19 2.50 -16.16 10.13
N THR A 20 2.18 -14.86 10.06
CA THR A 20 3.19 -13.77 10.16
C THR A 20 2.85 -12.69 11.18
N GLY A 21 1.71 -12.80 11.86
CA GLY A 21 1.24 -11.81 12.80
C GLY A 21 0.77 -10.51 12.13
N LEU A 22 0.72 -9.43 12.93
CA LEU A 22 0.33 -8.10 12.51
C LEU A 22 1.45 -7.45 11.69
N LYS A 23 1.13 -6.96 10.49
CA LYS A 23 2.07 -6.20 9.65
C LYS A 23 1.46 -4.90 9.17
N LYS A 24 2.26 -3.84 9.14
CA LYS A 24 1.86 -2.57 8.51
C LYS A 24 2.08 -2.66 7.01
N ALA A 25 1.04 -2.36 6.24
CA ALA A 25 1.09 -2.31 4.78
C ALA A 25 0.51 -0.99 4.28
N LYS A 26 1.13 -0.42 3.25
CA LYS A 26 0.53 0.68 2.49
C LYS A 26 -0.41 0.07 1.47
N VAL A 27 -1.69 0.29 1.65
CA VAL A 27 -2.75 -0.11 0.73
C VAL A 27 -3.08 1.08 -0.14
N THR A 28 -2.92 0.93 -1.44
CA THR A 28 -3.28 1.97 -2.39
C THR A 28 -4.39 1.49 -3.30
N SER A 29 -5.47 2.27 -3.34
CA SER A 29 -6.63 2.03 -4.18
C SER A 29 -6.68 3.06 -5.30
N ILE A 30 -6.93 2.59 -6.52
CA ILE A 30 -7.16 3.41 -7.69
C ILE A 30 -8.65 3.32 -8.03
N THR A 31 -9.33 4.44 -7.94
CA THR A 31 -10.80 4.46 -7.97
C THR A 31 -11.29 5.47 -9.00
N LYS A 32 -12.25 5.04 -9.82
CA LYS A 32 -12.93 5.87 -10.82
C LYS A 32 -14.13 6.55 -10.18
N TYR A 33 -14.20 7.86 -10.36
CA TYR A 33 -15.27 8.73 -9.88
C TYR A 33 -16.02 9.34 -11.07
N PHE A 34 -17.31 9.58 -10.88
CA PHE A 34 -18.16 10.34 -11.78
C PHE A 34 -19.00 11.32 -10.98
N MET A 35 -18.94 12.61 -11.33
CA MET A 35 -19.64 13.69 -10.64
C MET A 35 -19.44 13.67 -9.11
N GLY A 36 -18.25 13.26 -8.64
CA GLY A 36 -17.92 13.15 -7.21
C GLY A 36 -18.32 11.82 -6.56
N ILE A 37 -19.11 10.99 -7.22
CA ILE A 37 -19.53 9.67 -6.73
C ILE A 37 -18.53 8.61 -7.17
N ARG A 38 -18.17 7.70 -6.25
CA ARG A 38 -17.30 6.55 -6.52
C ARG A 38 -18.06 5.51 -7.35
N ILE A 39 -17.67 5.29 -8.60
CA ILE A 39 -18.30 4.24 -9.45
C ILE A 39 -17.63 2.89 -9.20
N LYS A 40 -16.31 2.82 -9.40
CA LYS A 40 -15.61 1.53 -9.46
C LYS A 40 -14.17 1.65 -8.97
N THR A 41 -13.77 0.74 -8.11
CA THR A 41 -12.34 0.53 -7.81
C THR A 41 -11.72 -0.27 -8.95
N LEU A 42 -10.76 0.33 -9.65
CA LEU A 42 -10.11 -0.29 -10.80
C LEU A 42 -9.06 -1.31 -10.36
N HIS A 43 -8.25 -0.94 -9.38
CA HIS A 43 -7.18 -1.79 -8.88
C HIS A 43 -6.86 -1.43 -7.44
N THR A 44 -6.47 -2.44 -6.66
CA THR A 44 -5.97 -2.26 -5.30
C THR A 44 -4.68 -3.03 -5.17
N TYR A 45 -3.60 -2.33 -4.80
CA TYR A 45 -2.32 -2.95 -4.52
C TYR A 45 -1.93 -2.72 -3.06
N ARG A 46 -1.11 -3.63 -2.53
CA ARG A 46 -0.66 -3.62 -1.13
C ARG A 46 0.85 -3.76 -1.10
N GLN A 47 1.53 -2.77 -0.55
CA GLN A 47 2.97 -2.82 -0.31
C GLN A 47 3.19 -3.13 1.17
N ILE A 48 3.69 -4.33 1.46
CA ILE A 48 4.04 -4.75 2.82
C ILE A 48 5.44 -4.23 3.12
N TYR A 49 5.59 -3.42 4.17
CA TYR A 49 6.90 -3.02 4.64
C TYR A 49 7.49 -4.18 5.45
N LEU A 50 8.33 -4.98 4.80
CA LEU A 50 9.22 -5.87 5.52
C LEU A 50 10.32 -4.98 6.11
N GLY A 51 10.31 -4.82 7.44
CA GLY A 51 11.44 -4.20 8.12
C GLY A 51 12.71 -4.94 7.68
N ARG A 52 13.69 -4.18 7.18
CA ARG A 52 15.01 -4.72 6.83
C ARG A 52 15.54 -5.38 8.09
N LYS A 53 15.61 -6.71 8.10
CA LYS A 53 16.29 -7.42 9.18
C LYS A 53 17.75 -7.00 9.02
N ASN A 54 18.32 -6.31 10.01
CA ASN A 54 19.74 -5.99 10.04
C ASN A 54 20.52 -7.31 9.95
N ASN A 55 20.82 -7.74 8.72
CA ASN A 55 21.73 -8.83 8.48
C ASN A 55 23.12 -8.27 8.76
N ALA A 56 23.91 -9.00 9.54
CA ALA A 56 25.30 -8.68 9.86
C ALA A 56 26.15 -8.33 8.63
N ILE A 57 25.72 -8.77 7.43
CA ILE A 57 26.29 -8.46 6.12
C ILE A 57 26.36 -6.94 5.85
N GLU A 58 25.38 -6.13 6.28
CA GLU A 58 25.46 -4.67 6.08
C GLU A 58 26.52 -4.00 6.96
N LYS A 59 26.84 -4.57 8.13
CA LYS A 59 27.94 -4.07 8.97
C LYS A 59 29.31 -4.33 8.35
N MET A 60 29.46 -5.39 7.55
CA MET A 60 30.72 -5.71 6.87
C MET A 60 30.97 -4.83 5.64
N LEU A 61 29.95 -4.12 5.13
CA LEU A 61 30.07 -3.27 3.94
C LEU A 61 30.53 -1.83 4.25
N PHE A 62 30.64 -1.46 5.53
CA PHE A 62 31.13 -0.16 5.99
C PHE A 62 32.53 -0.25 6.63
N ILE A 63 33.38 -1.16 6.12
CA ILE A 63 34.81 -1.18 6.43
C ILE A 63 35.58 -0.35 5.42
#